data_AF-A0AAW1K2C5-F1
#
_entry.id   AF-A0AAW1K2C5-F1
#
_cell.length_a   1.000
_cell.length_b   1.000
_cell.length_c   1.000
_cell.angle_alpha   90.00
_cell.angle_beta   90.00
_cell.angle_gamma   90.00
#
_symmetry.space_group_name_H-M   'P 1'
#
loop_
_entity.id
_entity.type
_entity.pdbx_description
1 polymer ?
#
loop_
_entity_poly.entity_id
_entity_poly.type
_entity_poly.pdbx_seq_one_letter_code
_entity_poly.pdbx_strand_id
1 'polypeptide(L)'
;MNSAGVRRRREIKQKEQNGQSIPRRKKKTSGSSSLRQSLLCLIVSGVTFTVFMFMYIDYIPWHLHHRAIDKVVKVFGYYKPVHAVVIDAGSTGSRVLAFTFHQAYLDGHLILDKELFVYTKPGLSSYADNPEAEFQVFSVWFKRNSIIHWEMFHAYHYYKSLIYSKVHDAYQI
;
A
#
# COMPACT_ATOMS: atom_id res chain seq x y z
N MET A 1 -44.27 -92.29 22.27
CA MET A 1 -44.03 -90.83 22.29
C MET A 1 -42.72 -90.54 21.57
N ASN A 2 -42.75 -89.83 20.43
CA ASN A 2 -41.58 -89.63 19.58
C ASN A 2 -40.66 -88.52 20.11
N SER A 3 -39.41 -88.87 20.49
CA SER A 3 -38.38 -87.95 21.02
C SER A 3 -37.97 -86.82 20.06
N ALA A 4 -38.31 -86.90 18.78
CA ALA A 4 -37.99 -85.87 17.79
C ALA A 4 -38.77 -84.56 17.99
N GLY A 5 -40.02 -84.63 18.46
CA GLY A 5 -40.88 -83.46 18.66
C GLY A 5 -40.47 -82.61 19.88
N VAL A 6 -39.92 -83.25 20.91
CA VAL A 6 -39.51 -82.58 22.16
C VAL A 6 -38.22 -81.78 21.97
N ARG A 7 -37.26 -82.29 21.16
CA ARG A 7 -36.02 -81.57 20.82
C ARG A 7 -36.29 -80.30 20.01
N ARG A 8 -37.14 -80.40 18.98
CA ARG A 8 -37.49 -79.27 18.11
C ARG A 8 -38.19 -78.13 18.88
N ARG A 9 -38.99 -78.44 19.91
CA ARG A 9 -39.65 -77.44 20.76
C ARG A 9 -38.69 -76.72 21.72
N ARG A 10 -37.59 -77.35 22.14
CA ARG A 10 -36.57 -76.73 23.01
C ARG A 10 -35.65 -75.79 22.22
N GLU A 11 -35.32 -76.12 20.98
CA GLU A 11 -34.52 -75.27 20.10
C GLU A 11 -35.24 -73.98 19.68
N ILE A 12 -36.56 -74.04 19.47
CA ILE A 12 -37.38 -72.85 19.15
C ILE A 12 -37.43 -71.88 20.34
N LYS A 13 -37.62 -72.39 21.58
CA LYS A 13 -37.60 -71.56 22.78
C LYS A 13 -36.21 -70.97 23.09
N GLN A 14 -35.14 -71.70 22.80
CA GLN A 14 -33.76 -71.17 22.93
C GLN A 14 -33.46 -70.09 21.89
N LYS A 15 -33.97 -70.19 20.66
CA LYS A 15 -33.82 -69.13 19.64
C LYS A 15 -34.64 -67.87 19.94
N GLU A 16 -35.80 -68.00 20.60
CA GLU A 16 -36.59 -66.85 21.07
C GLU A 16 -35.95 -66.16 22.27
N GLN A 17 -35.37 -66.91 23.22
CA GLN A 17 -34.67 -66.32 24.38
C GLN A 17 -33.30 -65.73 24.02
N ASN A 18 -32.64 -66.26 22.98
CA ASN A 18 -31.37 -65.73 22.48
C ASN A 18 -31.59 -64.73 21.33
N GLY A 19 -32.68 -63.96 21.40
CA GLY A 19 -32.97 -62.84 20.52
C GLY A 19 -31.85 -61.81 20.58
N GLN A 20 -30.85 -62.01 19.73
CA GLN A 20 -29.88 -61.00 19.35
C GLN A 20 -30.66 -59.74 18.99
N SER A 21 -30.52 -58.71 19.81
CA SER A 21 -31.01 -57.38 19.51
C SER A 21 -30.38 -56.95 18.19
N ILE A 22 -31.16 -56.97 17.11
CA ILE A 22 -30.79 -56.32 15.85
C ILE A 22 -30.46 -54.87 16.24
N PRO A 23 -29.25 -54.35 15.95
CA PRO A 23 -28.96 -52.97 16.27
C PRO A 23 -29.93 -52.12 15.47
N ARG A 24 -30.88 -51.47 16.17
CA ARG A 24 -31.70 -50.40 15.61
C ARG A 24 -30.72 -49.41 14.98
N ARG A 25 -30.61 -49.43 13.65
CA ARG A 25 -29.87 -48.44 12.88
C ARG A 25 -30.52 -47.10 13.22
N LYS A 26 -29.90 -46.36 14.15
CA LYS A 26 -30.33 -45.01 14.52
C LYS A 26 -30.36 -44.22 13.23
N LYS A 27 -31.57 -43.90 12.74
CA LYS A 27 -31.77 -43.01 11.60
C LYS A 27 -31.16 -41.68 12.03
N LYS A 28 -29.98 -41.35 11.50
CA LYS A 28 -29.28 -40.09 11.78
C LYS A 28 -30.13 -38.98 11.15
N THR A 29 -31.04 -38.40 11.92
CA THR A 29 -31.71 -37.14 11.60
C THR A 29 -30.72 -36.02 11.92
N SER A 30 -29.69 -35.84 11.09
CA SER A 30 -28.65 -34.84 11.36
C SER A 30 -28.32 -33.98 10.13
N GLY A 31 -29.29 -33.76 9.24
CA GLY A 31 -29.10 -32.99 8.01
C GLY A 31 -29.28 -31.48 8.15
N SER A 32 -30.12 -31.00 9.09
CA SER A 32 -30.40 -29.56 9.23
C SER A 32 -29.69 -28.90 10.41
N SER A 33 -29.41 -29.64 11.48
CA SER A 33 -28.69 -29.11 12.65
C SER A 33 -27.22 -28.82 12.36
N SER A 34 -26.55 -29.66 11.55
CA SER A 34 -25.15 -29.45 11.20
C SER A 34 -24.96 -28.24 10.28
N LEU A 35 -25.88 -27.99 9.35
CA LEU A 35 -25.86 -26.81 8.49
C LEU A 35 -26.11 -25.53 9.30
N ARG A 36 -27.10 -25.54 10.20
CA ARG A 36 -27.35 -24.42 11.12
C ARG A 36 -26.13 -24.15 12.01
N GLN A 37 -25.48 -25.20 12.50
CA GLN A 37 -24.29 -25.08 13.33
C GLN A 37 -23.06 -24.60 12.54
N SER A 38 -22.92 -25.02 11.29
CA SER A 38 -21.86 -24.54 10.38
C SER A 38 -22.07 -23.06 10.02
N LEU A 39 -23.30 -22.64 9.74
CA LEU A 39 -23.63 -21.23 9.49
C LEU A 39 -23.40 -20.37 10.73
N LEU A 40 -23.79 -20.85 11.91
CA LEU A 40 -23.50 -20.16 13.18
C LEU A 40 -21.99 -20.03 13.41
N CYS A 41 -21.22 -21.09 13.14
CA CYS A 41 -19.76 -21.05 13.27
C CYS A 41 -19.14 -20.04 12.29
N LEU A 42 -19.64 -19.97 11.05
CA LEU A 42 -19.16 -19.03 10.04
C LEU A 42 -19.50 -17.57 10.37
N ILE A 43 -20.69 -17.32 10.94
CA ILE A 43 -21.08 -15.99 11.40
C ILE A 43 -20.21 -15.57 12.59
N VAL A 44 -20.04 -16.45 13.59
CA VAL A 44 -19.22 -16.16 14.78
C VAL A 44 -17.76 -15.93 14.39
N SER A 45 -17.20 -16.75 13.50
CA SER A 45 -15.83 -16.56 13.04
C SER A 45 -15.68 -15.28 12.21
N GLY A 46 -16.66 -14.94 11.36
CA GLY A 46 -16.68 -13.69 10.59
C GLY A 46 -16.79 -12.45 11.48
N VAL A 47 -17.64 -12.46 12.50
CA VAL A 47 -17.76 -11.37 13.49
C VAL A 47 -16.48 -11.24 14.30
N THR A 48 -15.92 -12.35 14.77
CA THR A 48 -14.65 -12.34 15.50
C THR A 48 -13.53 -11.77 14.63
N PHE A 49 -13.41 -12.23 13.38
CA PHE A 49 -12.42 -11.74 12.42
C PHE A 49 -12.58 -10.24 12.16
N THR A 50 -13.80 -9.76 11.93
CA THR A 50 -14.05 -8.32 11.70
C THR A 50 -13.67 -7.46 12.91
N VAL A 51 -14.02 -7.88 14.13
CA VAL A 51 -13.60 -7.16 15.36
C VAL A 51 -12.08 -7.10 15.49
N PHE A 52 -11.38 -8.22 15.26
CA PHE A 52 -9.91 -8.23 15.26
C PHE A 52 -9.34 -7.35 14.16
N MET A 53 -9.97 -7.31 12.98
CA MET A 53 -9.54 -6.49 11.86
C MET A 53 -9.68 -4.99 12.18
N PHE A 54 -10.79 -4.57 12.79
CA PHE A 54 -10.97 -3.19 13.27
C PHE A 54 -9.96 -2.81 14.36
N MET A 55 -9.79 -3.66 15.39
CA MET A 55 -8.81 -3.40 16.45
C MET A 55 -7.37 -3.37 15.92
N TYR A 56 -7.07 -4.12 14.85
CA TYR A 56 -5.79 -4.11 14.16
C TYR A 56 -5.61 -2.89 13.25
N ILE A 57 -6.67 -2.43 12.57
CA ILE A 57 -6.66 -1.18 11.80
C ILE A 57 -6.34 -0.01 12.71
N ASP A 58 -6.94 0.04 13.91
CA ASP A 58 -6.69 1.10 14.91
C ASP A 58 -5.27 1.02 15.50
N TYR A 59 -4.64 -0.15 15.48
CA TYR A 59 -3.26 -0.36 15.95
C TYR A 59 -2.20 0.00 14.91
N ILE A 60 -2.49 -0.15 13.60
CA ILE A 60 -1.57 0.28 12.56
C ILE A 60 -1.54 1.80 12.51
N PRO A 61 -0.37 2.44 12.64
CA PRO A 61 -0.26 3.87 12.45
C PRO A 61 -0.80 4.28 11.08
N TRP A 62 -1.70 5.27 11.04
CA TRP A 62 -2.38 5.77 9.83
C TRP A 62 -1.44 5.94 8.63
N HIS A 63 -0.21 6.43 8.86
CA HIS A 63 0.80 6.63 7.82
C HIS A 63 1.31 5.35 7.12
N LEU A 64 1.26 4.19 7.78
CA LEU A 64 1.75 2.93 7.23
C LEU A 64 0.76 2.32 6.22
N HIS A 65 -0.54 2.45 6.51
CA HIS A 65 -1.62 2.00 5.63
C HIS A 65 -1.62 2.80 4.31
N HIS A 66 -1.52 4.14 4.39
CA HIS A 66 -1.50 5.01 3.20
C HIS A 66 -0.37 4.64 2.27
N ARG A 67 0.86 4.47 2.79
CA ARG A 67 2.03 4.16 1.96
C ARG A 67 1.92 2.85 1.19
N ALA A 68 1.22 1.86 1.73
CA ALA A 68 0.98 0.59 1.02
C ALA A 68 -0.06 0.77 -0.10
N ILE A 69 -1.15 1.47 0.20
CA ILE A 69 -2.23 1.76 -0.76
C ILE A 69 -1.70 2.63 -1.90
N ASP A 70 -0.92 3.67 -1.60
CA ASP A 70 -0.35 4.58 -2.60
C ASP A 70 0.59 3.85 -3.55
N LYS A 71 1.38 2.88 -3.07
CA LYS A 71 2.22 2.04 -3.96
C LYS A 71 1.37 1.21 -4.92
N VAL A 72 0.29 0.62 -4.42
CA VAL A 72 -0.64 -0.19 -5.23
C VAL A 72 -1.34 0.70 -6.26
N VAL A 73 -1.90 1.82 -5.82
CA VAL A 73 -2.58 2.81 -6.66
C VAL A 73 -1.64 3.39 -7.74
N LYS A 74 -0.37 3.64 -7.40
CA LYS A 74 0.68 4.06 -8.34
C LYS A 74 0.95 3.00 -9.41
N VAL A 75 0.96 1.71 -9.04
CA VAL A 75 1.09 0.59 -10.01
C VAL A 75 -0.13 0.53 -10.94
N PHE A 76 -1.32 0.85 -10.45
CA PHE A 76 -2.54 0.95 -11.25
C PHE A 76 -2.64 2.24 -12.09
N GLY A 77 -1.60 3.06 -12.12
CA GLY A 77 -1.50 4.22 -13.02
C GLY A 77 -2.03 5.54 -12.42
N TYR A 78 -2.45 5.56 -11.16
CA TYR A 78 -2.76 6.82 -10.48
C TYR A 78 -1.45 7.43 -9.95
N TYR A 79 -0.78 8.18 -10.82
CA TYR A 79 0.44 8.90 -10.49
C TYR A 79 0.40 10.30 -11.11
N LYS A 80 0.16 11.31 -10.26
CA LYS A 80 0.20 12.72 -10.66
C LYS A 80 1.40 13.38 -9.98
N PRO A 81 2.54 13.56 -10.70
CA PRO A 81 3.71 14.18 -10.12
C PRO A 81 3.48 15.66 -9.86
N VAL A 82 4.02 16.15 -8.75
CA VAL A 82 4.08 17.56 -8.37
C VAL A 82 5.54 17.89 -8.10
N HIS A 83 6.05 18.97 -8.68
CA HIS A 83 7.46 19.34 -8.56
C HIS A 83 7.61 20.65 -7.76
N ALA A 84 8.62 20.70 -6.91
CA ALA A 84 9.05 21.92 -6.22
C ALA A 84 10.54 22.12 -6.42
N VAL A 85 10.96 23.34 -6.73
CA VAL A 85 12.38 23.71 -6.86
C VAL A 85 12.66 24.88 -5.92
N VAL A 86 13.68 24.73 -5.08
CA VAL A 86 14.16 25.76 -4.16
C VAL A 86 15.59 26.12 -4.57
N ILE A 87 15.82 27.41 -4.78
CA ILE A 87 17.14 27.94 -5.12
C ILE A 87 17.58 28.82 -3.95
N ASP A 88 18.69 28.43 -3.34
CA ASP A 88 19.32 29.14 -2.24
C ASP A 88 20.54 29.89 -2.79
N ALA A 89 20.37 31.20 -2.92
CA ALA A 89 21.30 32.13 -3.54
C ALA A 89 22.28 32.69 -2.51
N GLY A 90 23.22 31.87 -2.05
CA GLY A 90 24.27 32.32 -1.15
C GLY A 90 25.37 33.11 -1.85
N SER A 91 26.02 34.02 -1.13
CA SER A 91 27.16 34.81 -1.65
C SER A 91 28.42 33.97 -1.83
N THR A 92 28.63 32.97 -0.96
CA THR A 92 29.79 32.07 -1.02
C THR A 92 29.56 30.86 -1.92
N GLY A 93 28.32 30.51 -2.19
CA GLY A 93 27.94 29.36 -3.01
C GLY A 93 26.43 29.26 -3.14
N SER A 94 25.99 28.68 -4.26
CA SER A 94 24.58 28.56 -4.61
C SER A 94 24.14 27.11 -4.50
N ARG A 95 22.88 26.89 -4.08
CA ARG A 95 22.30 25.54 -3.98
C ARG A 95 21.00 25.47 -4.74
N VAL A 96 20.73 24.32 -5.34
CA VAL A 96 19.43 23.98 -5.90
C VAL A 96 18.95 22.67 -5.30
N LEU A 97 17.76 22.74 -4.71
CA LEU A 97 16.99 21.59 -4.24
C LEU A 97 15.82 21.40 -5.19
N ALA A 98 15.65 20.21 -5.75
CA ALA A 98 14.47 19.86 -6.52
C ALA A 98 13.81 18.63 -5.93
N PHE A 99 12.52 18.73 -5.68
CA PHE A 99 11.70 17.68 -5.10
C PHE A 99 10.63 17.27 -6.10
N THR A 100 10.39 15.97 -6.18
CA THR A 100 9.21 15.40 -6.85
C THR A 100 8.36 14.73 -5.79
N PHE A 101 7.08 15.08 -5.79
CA PHE A 101 6.06 14.49 -4.95
C PHE A 101 5.00 13.82 -5.81
N HIS A 102 4.19 12.97 -5.20
CA HIS A 102 2.86 12.65 -5.70
C HIS A 102 1.83 12.95 -4.62
N GLN A 103 0.60 13.13 -5.05
CA GLN A 103 -0.52 13.25 -4.14
C GLN A 103 -0.94 11.86 -3.64
N ALA A 104 -0.97 11.68 -2.33
CA ALA A 104 -1.51 10.49 -1.68
C ALA A 104 -2.98 10.32 -2.05
N TYR A 105 -3.41 9.08 -2.27
CA TYR A 105 -4.73 8.79 -2.82
C TYR A 105 -5.86 9.09 -1.82
N LEU A 106 -5.65 8.79 -0.54
CA LEU A 106 -6.73 8.75 0.46
C LEU A 106 -7.04 10.10 1.10
N ASP A 107 -6.02 10.94 1.30
CA ASP A 107 -6.13 12.19 2.06
C ASP A 107 -5.44 13.38 1.35
N GLY A 108 -4.86 13.14 0.17
CA GLY A 108 -4.38 14.20 -0.72
C GLY A 108 -3.11 14.90 -0.26
N HIS A 109 -2.40 14.42 0.77
CA HIS A 109 -1.12 14.99 1.18
C HIS A 109 -0.01 14.67 0.15
N LEU A 110 1.06 15.46 0.15
CA LEU A 110 2.18 15.24 -0.76
C LEU A 110 3.17 14.24 -0.16
N ILE A 111 3.48 13.18 -0.92
CA ILE A 111 4.49 12.18 -0.58
C ILE A 111 5.73 12.41 -1.43
N LEU A 112 6.88 12.58 -0.78
CA LEU A 112 8.16 12.78 -1.47
C LEU A 112 8.59 11.49 -2.19
N ASP A 113 8.75 11.57 -3.51
CA ASP A 113 9.28 10.48 -4.35
C ASP A 113 10.78 10.61 -4.60
N LYS A 114 11.23 11.82 -4.95
CA LYS A 114 12.61 12.08 -5.38
C LYS A 114 13.09 13.42 -4.85
N GLU A 115 14.36 13.46 -4.52
CA GLU A 115 15.08 14.66 -4.12
C GLU A 115 16.37 14.77 -4.93
N LEU A 116 16.67 15.99 -5.36
CA LEU A 116 17.93 16.38 -5.97
C LEU A 116 18.51 17.53 -5.16
N PHE A 117 19.79 17.42 -4.81
CA PHE A 117 20.57 18.50 -4.21
C PHE A 117 21.81 18.77 -5.07
N VAL A 118 21.97 20.01 -5.51
CA VAL A 118 23.14 20.48 -6.25
C VAL A 118 23.72 21.69 -5.52
N TYR A 119 25.04 21.67 -5.32
CA TYR A 119 25.78 22.78 -4.75
C TYR A 119 26.88 23.24 -5.70
N THR A 120 27.00 24.55 -5.88
CA THR A 120 28.00 25.18 -6.76
C THR A 120 28.75 26.31 -6.05
N LYS A 121 29.99 26.52 -6.49
CA LYS A 121 30.83 27.66 -6.14
C LYS A 121 31.39 28.30 -7.41
N PRO A 122 31.63 29.62 -7.44
CA PRO A 122 31.26 30.59 -6.42
C PRO A 122 29.73 30.82 -6.33
N GLY A 123 29.29 31.67 -5.40
CA GLY A 123 27.87 32.00 -5.21
C GLY A 123 27.32 32.98 -6.26
N LEU A 124 26.00 33.18 -6.28
CA LEU A 124 25.31 34.05 -7.25
C LEU A 124 25.89 35.45 -7.33
N SER A 125 26.25 36.04 -6.18
CA SER A 125 26.82 37.39 -6.13
C SER A 125 28.16 37.52 -6.86
N SER A 126 28.90 36.42 -7.04
CA SER A 126 30.17 36.46 -7.78
C SER A 126 29.99 36.56 -9.30
N TYR A 127 28.75 36.44 -9.78
CA TYR A 127 28.40 36.57 -11.19
C TYR A 127 27.70 37.90 -11.51
N ALA A 128 27.70 38.86 -10.59
CA ALA A 128 27.02 40.16 -10.76
C ALA A 128 27.43 40.87 -12.07
N ASP A 129 28.72 40.85 -12.41
CA ASP A 129 29.25 41.49 -13.62
C ASP A 129 29.04 40.65 -14.89
N ASN A 130 28.72 39.35 -14.76
CA ASN A 130 28.50 38.44 -15.87
C ASN A 130 27.45 37.35 -15.53
N PRO A 131 26.15 37.71 -15.55
CA PRO A 131 25.07 36.80 -15.17
C PRO A 131 24.89 35.62 -16.13
N GLU A 132 25.43 35.66 -17.36
CA GLU A 132 25.38 34.53 -18.29
C GLU A 132 26.30 33.38 -17.88
N ALA A 133 27.43 33.68 -17.23
CA ALA A 133 28.40 32.66 -16.81
C ALA A 133 27.82 31.70 -15.76
N GLU A 134 26.97 32.20 -14.86
CA GLU A 134 26.28 31.38 -13.87
C GLU A 134 25.38 30.32 -14.53
N PHE A 135 24.66 30.71 -15.58
CA PHE A 135 23.74 29.83 -16.28
C PHE A 135 24.46 28.67 -16.99
N GLN A 136 25.65 28.90 -17.55
CA GLN A 136 26.44 27.80 -18.11
C GLN A 136 26.79 26.76 -17.05
N VAL A 137 27.18 27.19 -15.85
CA VAL A 137 27.52 26.27 -14.74
C VAL A 137 26.32 25.44 -14.32
N PHE A 138 25.16 26.06 -14.11
CA PHE A 138 23.95 25.33 -13.74
C PHE A 138 23.47 24.42 -14.88
N SER A 139 23.43 24.90 -16.12
CA SER A 139 22.96 24.10 -17.27
C SER A 139 23.79 22.82 -17.47
N VAL A 140 25.10 22.87 -17.27
CA VAL A 140 25.97 21.69 -17.30
C VAL A 140 25.60 20.71 -16.19
N TRP A 141 25.36 21.19 -14.96
CA TRP A 141 24.95 20.34 -13.84
C TRP A 141 23.59 19.67 -14.06
N PHE A 142 22.60 20.43 -14.54
CA PHE A 142 21.27 19.92 -14.86
C PHE A 142 21.33 18.85 -15.95
N LYS A 143 22.15 19.06 -16.98
CA LYS A 143 22.31 18.10 -18.09
C LYS A 143 23.05 16.83 -17.68
N ARG A 144 23.92 16.92 -16.66
CA ARG A 144 24.76 15.80 -16.19
C ARG A 144 24.04 14.91 -15.17
N ASN A 145 23.03 15.42 -14.47
CA ASN A 145 22.21 14.65 -13.53
C ASN A 145 20.96 14.07 -14.22
N SER A 146 21.07 12.83 -14.65
CA SER A 146 20.01 12.02 -15.29
C SER A 146 18.82 11.65 -14.38
N ILE A 147 18.85 12.04 -13.10
CA ILE A 147 17.73 11.91 -12.15
C ILE A 147 16.58 12.87 -12.52
N ILE A 148 16.91 13.94 -13.24
CA ILE A 148 16.01 14.96 -13.74
C ILE A 148 15.34 14.40 -14.99
N HIS A 149 14.18 13.78 -14.82
CA HIS A 149 13.34 13.38 -15.94
C HIS A 149 12.98 14.64 -16.78
N TRP A 150 12.73 14.47 -18.07
CA TRP A 150 12.49 15.58 -19.02
C TRP A 150 11.47 16.63 -18.53
N GLU A 151 10.50 16.24 -17.71
CA GLU A 151 9.53 17.15 -17.09
C GLU A 151 10.15 18.18 -16.13
N MET A 152 11.13 17.77 -15.32
CA MET A 152 11.87 18.70 -14.46
C MET A 152 12.80 19.61 -15.28
N PHE A 153 13.29 19.15 -16.43
CA PHE A 153 14.09 19.96 -17.33
C PHE A 153 13.26 21.10 -17.96
N HIS A 154 12.00 20.83 -18.34
CA HIS A 154 11.06 21.89 -18.76
C HIS A 154 10.74 22.87 -17.64
N ALA A 155 10.53 22.39 -16.41
CA ALA A 155 10.35 23.26 -15.25
C ALA A 155 11.59 24.15 -15.04
N TYR A 156 12.81 23.60 -15.12
CA TYR A 156 14.04 24.39 -15.03
C TYR A 156 14.12 25.47 -16.12
N HIS A 157 13.80 25.15 -17.37
CA HIS A 157 13.77 26.15 -18.45
C HIS A 157 12.67 27.22 -18.27
N TYR A 158 11.53 26.85 -17.70
CA TYR A 158 10.49 27.82 -17.34
C TYR A 158 10.95 28.75 -16.21
N TYR A 159 11.49 28.17 -15.14
CA TYR A 159 12.06 28.92 -14.01
C TYR A 159 13.27 29.76 -14.41
N LYS A 160 14.07 29.34 -15.40
CA LYS A 160 15.14 30.16 -16.02
C LYS A 160 14.58 31.54 -16.39
N SER A 161 13.50 31.59 -17.17
CA SER A 161 12.94 32.88 -17.61
C SER A 161 12.49 33.75 -16.44
N LEU A 162 11.93 33.13 -15.39
CA LEU A 162 11.44 33.82 -14.20
C LEU A 162 12.57 34.36 -13.31
N ILE A 163 13.63 33.57 -13.13
CA ILE A 163 14.81 33.94 -12.34
C ILE A 163 15.56 35.07 -13.04
N TYR A 164 15.77 34.96 -14.36
CA TYR A 164 16.41 36.03 -15.14
C TYR A 164 15.65 37.35 -15.02
N SER A 165 14.31 37.33 -15.14
CA SER A 165 13.48 38.53 -14.93
C SER A 165 13.67 39.10 -13.52
N LYS A 166 13.54 38.27 -12.47
CA LYS A 166 13.60 38.76 -11.09
C LYS A 166 15.00 39.20 -10.64
N VAL A 167 16.05 38.52 -11.11
CA VAL A 167 17.44 38.88 -10.84
C VAL A 167 17.77 40.16 -11.59
N HIS A 168 17.39 40.29 -12.87
CA HIS A 168 17.56 41.54 -13.59
C HIS A 168 16.90 42.72 -12.86
N ASP A 169 15.66 42.55 -12.37
CA ASP A 169 14.96 43.58 -11.60
C ASP A 169 15.63 43.89 -10.25
N ALA A 170 16.22 42.89 -9.58
CA ALA A 170 16.87 43.05 -8.28
C ALA A 170 18.26 43.73 -8.34
N TYR A 171 18.91 43.69 -9.50
CA TYR A 171 20.27 44.25 -9.71
C TYR A 171 20.29 45.48 -10.64
N GLN A 172 19.12 46.03 -11.03
CA GLN A 172 18.97 47.31 -11.75
C GLN A 172 18.74 48.51 -10.80
N ILE A 173 19.28 48.46 -9.58
CA ILE A 173 19.26 49.57 -8.59
C ILE A 173 20.62 50.26 -8.58
#